data_AF-A0A800AKX6-F1
#
_entry.id   AF-A0A800AKX6-F1
#
_cell.length_a   1.000
_cell.length_b   1.000
_cell.length_c   1.000
_cell.angle_alpha   90.00
_cell.angle_beta   90.00
_cell.angle_gamma   90.00
#
_symmetry.space_group_name_H-M   'P 1'
#
loop_
_entity.id
_entity.type
_entity.pdbx_description
1 polymer ?
#
loop_
_entity_poly.entity_id
_entity_poly.type
_entity_poly.pdbx_seq_one_letter_code
_entity_poly.pdbx_strand_id
1 'polypeptide(L)'
;MKYTFNIHAKRIPPKLVLAQAEGESEAHIILKLLSYLMFYRQGIKIEHRVEQHFKPDLVVKGDNFQPVLWVDCGNTAIRKLDKVATKNHNCEIYIVKENYRQLDAYFRQAKKRVKRIERVRFICFDDGFVAALVSRLQRTNEVSLNQLQLVGKKSIMVTFNGENYVSAIQKISLI
;
A
#
# COMPACT_ATOMS: atom_id res chain seq x y z
N MET A 1 8.91 -12.14 11.63
CA MET A 1 10.13 -11.30 11.76
C MET A 1 9.75 -9.86 12.14
N LYS A 2 10.66 -9.01 12.62
CA LYS A 2 10.41 -7.55 12.76
C LYS A 2 11.42 -6.76 11.94
N TYR A 3 10.94 -5.78 11.20
CA TYR A 3 11.72 -4.86 10.37
C TYR A 3 11.54 -3.44 10.89
N THR A 4 12.64 -2.73 11.09
CA THR A 4 12.67 -1.32 11.44
C THR A 4 13.07 -0.51 10.22
N PHE A 5 12.38 0.61 9.98
CA PHE A 5 12.66 1.56 8.92
C PHE A 5 12.86 2.93 9.54
N ASN A 6 14.07 3.44 9.45
CA ASN A 6 14.41 4.81 9.80
C ASN A 6 14.10 5.68 8.57
N ILE A 7 13.13 6.58 8.70
CA ILE A 7 12.52 7.31 7.59
C ILE A 7 13.05 8.74 7.55
N HIS A 8 13.67 9.10 6.42
CA HIS A 8 14.17 10.43 6.10
C HIS A 8 13.22 11.13 5.13
N ALA A 9 12.04 11.51 5.63
CA ALA A 9 11.05 12.23 4.82
C ALA A 9 10.33 13.28 5.67
N LYS A 10 10.16 14.49 5.13
CA LYS A 10 9.46 15.57 5.83
C LYS A 10 8.04 15.13 6.17
N ARG A 11 7.60 15.44 7.40
CA ARG A 11 6.25 15.17 7.95
C ARG A 11 5.92 13.70 8.23
N ILE A 12 6.76 12.74 7.83
CA ILE A 12 6.60 11.32 8.17
C ILE A 12 7.38 11.04 9.47
N PRO A 13 6.84 10.25 10.41
CA PRO A 13 7.55 9.84 11.61
C PRO A 13 8.88 9.20 11.24
N PRO A 14 9.97 9.54 11.94
CA PRO A 14 11.32 9.14 11.56
C PRO A 14 11.58 7.64 11.74
N LYS A 15 10.62 6.90 12.30
CA LYS A 15 10.75 5.48 12.55
C LYS A 15 9.42 4.78 12.33
N LEU A 16 9.47 3.70 11.57
CA LEU A 16 8.38 2.75 11.40
C LEU A 16 8.87 1.33 11.74
N VAL A 17 8.04 0.56 12.42
CA VAL A 17 8.33 -0.86 12.70
C VAL A 17 7.21 -1.70 12.12
N LEU A 18 7.56 -2.66 11.27
CA LEU A 18 6.65 -3.64 10.69
C LEU A 18 6.97 -5.02 11.22
N ALA A 19 5.95 -5.73 11.71
CA ALA A 19 6.06 -7.14 12.05
C ALA A 19 5.55 -7.96 10.87
N GLN A 20 6.35 -8.94 10.45
CA GLN A 20 5.96 -9.94 9.47
C GLN A 20 5.29 -11.11 10.18
N ALA A 21 4.04 -11.35 9.82
CA ALA A 21 3.25 -12.48 10.28
C ALA A 21 3.75 -13.80 9.69
N GLU A 22 3.32 -14.92 10.28
CA GLU A 22 3.61 -16.24 9.75
C GLU A 22 3.01 -16.41 8.35
N GLY A 23 3.81 -16.88 7.39
CA GLY A 23 3.41 -17.05 5.99
C GLY A 23 3.29 -15.74 5.18
N GLU A 24 3.54 -14.57 5.78
CA GLU A 24 3.57 -13.29 5.07
C GLU A 24 4.88 -13.14 4.29
N SER A 25 4.81 -12.73 3.02
CA SER A 25 6.01 -12.50 2.21
C SER A 25 6.69 -11.18 2.54
N GLU A 26 8.00 -11.11 2.33
CA GLU A 26 8.76 -9.84 2.47
C GLU A 26 8.29 -8.78 1.47
N ALA A 27 7.81 -9.20 0.30
CA ALA A 27 7.18 -8.30 -0.66
C ALA A 27 5.94 -7.61 -0.08
N HIS A 28 5.14 -8.30 0.74
CA HIS A 28 4.01 -7.69 1.45
C HIS A 28 4.48 -6.62 2.45
N ILE A 29 5.57 -6.89 3.18
CA ILE A 29 6.20 -5.91 4.09
C ILE A 29 6.65 -4.66 3.33
N ILE A 30 7.32 -4.83 2.19
CA ILE A 30 7.74 -3.72 1.33
C ILE A 30 6.52 -2.95 0.80
N LEU A 31 5.45 -3.63 0.37
CA LEU A 31 4.24 -2.95 -0.08
C LEU A 31 3.56 -2.15 1.04
N LYS A 32 3.57 -2.64 2.29
CA LYS A 32 3.09 -1.89 3.46
C LYS A 32 3.93 -0.65 3.71
N LEU A 33 5.25 -0.76 3.63
CA LEU A 33 6.17 0.37 3.73
C LEU A 33 5.90 1.41 2.63
N LEU A 34 5.88 0.99 1.36
CA LEU A 34 5.65 1.89 0.23
C LEU A 34 4.30 2.60 0.34
N SER A 35 3.26 1.85 0.73
CA SER A 35 1.92 2.41 0.97
C SER A 35 1.92 3.41 2.14
N TYR A 36 2.63 3.11 3.22
CA TYR A 36 2.76 4.03 4.35
C TYR A 36 3.40 5.34 3.92
N LEU A 37 4.50 5.27 3.18
CA LEU A 37 5.22 6.45 2.69
C LEU A 37 4.39 7.26 1.69
N MET A 38 3.70 6.60 0.75
CA MET A 38 2.91 7.25 -0.30
C MET A 38 1.61 7.87 0.22
N PHE A 39 0.94 7.21 1.16
CA PHE A 39 -0.35 7.64 1.70
C PHE A 39 -0.24 8.33 3.05
N TYR A 40 0.98 8.63 3.49
CA TYR A 40 1.22 9.18 4.81
C TYR A 40 0.36 10.42 5.03
N ARG A 41 -0.42 10.35 6.10
CA ARG A 41 -1.18 11.47 6.67
C ARG A 41 -1.29 11.23 8.17
N GLN A 42 -1.52 12.30 8.93
CA GLN A 42 -1.70 12.18 10.38
C GLN A 42 -2.79 11.16 10.71
N GLY A 43 -2.53 10.30 11.70
CA GLY A 43 -3.48 9.28 12.14
C GLY A 43 -3.47 7.98 11.33
N ILE A 44 -2.63 7.83 10.29
CA ILE A 44 -2.47 6.54 9.63
C ILE A 44 -1.93 5.48 10.59
N LYS A 45 -2.54 4.30 10.59
CA LYS A 45 -2.18 3.15 11.40
C LYS A 45 -1.98 1.93 10.50
N ILE A 46 -0.98 1.13 10.82
CA ILE A 46 -0.70 -0.12 10.12
C ILE A 46 -1.34 -1.26 10.88
N GLU A 47 -2.00 -2.16 10.13
CA GLU A 47 -2.63 -3.37 10.62
C GLU A 47 -3.58 -3.15 11.82
N HIS A 48 -4.16 -1.96 11.93
CA HIS A 48 -4.99 -1.59 13.06
C HIS A 48 -6.39 -2.16 12.90
N ARG A 49 -6.89 -2.83 13.93
CA ARG A 49 -8.25 -3.39 13.92
C ARG A 49 -9.27 -2.26 13.93
N VAL A 50 -10.18 -2.31 12.98
CA VAL A 50 -11.39 -1.49 12.93
C VAL A 50 -12.58 -2.31 13.43
N GLU A 51 -13.71 -1.66 13.70
CA GLU A 51 -14.96 -2.32 14.12
C GLU A 51 -15.67 -3.01 12.94
N GLN A 52 -14.91 -3.85 12.23
CA GLN A 52 -15.33 -4.63 11.08
C GLN A 52 -14.65 -5.99 11.13
N HIS A 53 -15.24 -6.96 10.43
CA HIS A 53 -14.71 -8.33 10.39
C HIS A 53 -13.30 -8.39 9.78
N PHE A 54 -13.02 -7.55 8.79
CA PHE A 54 -11.74 -7.52 8.10
C PHE A 54 -10.80 -6.45 8.69
N LYS A 55 -9.50 -6.76 8.69
CA LYS A 55 -8.43 -5.84 9.10
C LYS A 55 -7.70 -5.30 7.87
N PRO A 56 -7.56 -3.97 7.71
CA PRO A 56 -6.76 -3.37 6.64
C PRO A 56 -5.26 -3.54 6.91
N ASP A 57 -4.45 -3.43 5.86
CA ASP A 57 -3.00 -3.28 6.03
C ASP A 57 -2.65 -1.86 6.50
N LEU A 58 -3.33 -0.83 5.97
CA LEU A 58 -3.25 0.53 6.48
C LEU A 58 -4.62 1.18 6.55
N VAL A 59 -4.83 1.99 7.59
CA VAL A 59 -6.10 2.68 7.81
C VAL A 59 -5.89 4.06 8.41
N VAL A 60 -6.75 4.99 8.03
CA VAL A 60 -6.99 6.23 8.79
C VAL A 60 -8.44 6.21 9.21
N LYS A 61 -8.71 6.45 10.49
CA LYS A 61 -10.07 6.62 11.01
C LYS A 61 -10.40 8.11 11.05
N GLY A 62 -11.63 8.45 10.66
CA GLY A 62 -12.18 9.78 10.90
C GLY A 62 -12.68 9.94 12.34
N ASP A 63 -13.27 11.10 12.62
CA ASP A 63 -13.72 11.48 13.97
C ASP A 63 -14.83 10.58 14.51
N ASN A 64 -15.64 9.99 13.63
CA ASN A 64 -16.68 9.01 13.98
C ASN A 64 -16.15 7.56 14.08
N PHE A 65 -14.83 7.39 14.18
CA PHE A 65 -14.12 6.11 14.18
C PHE A 65 -14.30 5.24 12.92
N GLN A 66 -15.01 5.72 11.90
CA GLN A 66 -15.13 5.01 10.63
C GLN A 66 -13.87 5.18 9.78
N PRO A 67 -13.49 4.17 8.99
CA PRO A 67 -12.38 4.31 8.04
C PRO A 67 -12.66 5.44 7.04
N VAL A 68 -11.71 6.38 6.90
CA VAL A 68 -11.68 7.39 5.84
C VAL A 68 -10.61 7.07 4.78
N LEU A 69 -9.62 6.26 5.14
CA LEU A 69 -8.67 5.63 4.22
C LEU A 69 -8.57 4.14 4.56
N TRP A 70 -8.61 3.29 3.55
CA TRP A 70 -8.37 1.85 3.63
C TRP A 70 -7.40 1.44 2.53
N VAL A 71 -6.29 0.82 2.91
CA VAL A 71 -5.30 0.29 1.96
C VAL A 71 -5.07 -1.18 2.27
N ASP A 72 -5.20 -2.03 1.25
CA ASP A 72 -4.75 -3.42 1.28
C ASP A 72 -3.65 -3.64 0.24
N CYS A 73 -2.64 -4.39 0.64
CA CYS A 73 -1.44 -4.68 -0.12
C CYS A 73 -1.38 -6.17 -0.47
N GLY A 74 -0.59 -6.52 -1.48
CA GLY A 74 -0.21 -7.90 -1.75
C GLY A 74 -1.42 -8.78 -2.07
N ASN A 75 -1.53 -9.95 -1.44
CA ASN A 75 -2.66 -10.85 -1.67
C ASN A 75 -3.89 -10.45 -0.83
N THR A 76 -4.98 -10.07 -1.50
CA THR A 76 -6.20 -9.59 -0.84
C THR A 76 -7.40 -10.37 -1.34
N ALA A 77 -8.19 -11.00 -0.46
CA ALA A 77 -9.37 -11.74 -0.91
C ALA A 77 -10.42 -10.82 -1.59
N ILE A 78 -10.96 -11.23 -2.74
CA ILE A 78 -12.01 -10.47 -3.45
C ILE A 78 -13.26 -10.25 -2.57
N ARG A 79 -13.63 -11.25 -1.77
CA ARG A 79 -14.75 -11.16 -0.81
C ARG A 79 -14.52 -10.07 0.24
N LYS A 80 -13.28 -9.88 0.69
CA LYS A 80 -12.92 -8.79 1.62
C LYS A 80 -13.15 -7.45 0.94
N LEU A 81 -12.64 -7.28 -0.29
CA LEU A 81 -12.81 -6.05 -1.05
C LEU A 81 -14.29 -5.70 -1.28
N ASP A 82 -15.12 -6.66 -1.70
CA ASP A 82 -16.57 -6.42 -1.89
C ASP A 82 -17.25 -5.90 -0.62
N LYS A 83 -16.94 -6.50 0.54
CA LYS A 83 -17.49 -6.09 1.82
C LYS A 83 -16.99 -4.72 2.26
N VAL A 84 -15.69 -4.44 2.11
CA VAL A 84 -15.09 -3.14 2.45
C VAL A 84 -15.67 -2.04 1.57
N ALA A 85 -15.73 -2.25 0.25
CA ALA A 85 -16.27 -1.30 -0.71
C ALA A 85 -17.77 -1.05 -0.51
N THR A 86 -18.53 -2.07 -0.09
CA THR A 86 -19.96 -1.91 0.21
C THR A 86 -20.19 -1.17 1.53
N LYS A 87 -19.44 -1.47 2.59
CA LYS A 87 -19.71 -0.93 3.94
C LYS A 87 -19.20 0.51 4.13
N ASN A 88 -18.08 0.87 3.50
CA ASN A 88 -17.36 2.10 3.84
C ASN A 88 -17.62 3.20 2.80
N HIS A 89 -18.79 3.83 2.80
CA HIS A 89 -19.24 4.78 1.74
C HIS A 89 -18.38 6.04 1.56
N ASN A 90 -17.79 6.54 2.64
CA ASN A 90 -16.99 7.77 2.61
C ASN A 90 -15.48 7.49 2.73
N CYS A 91 -15.07 6.25 2.50
CA CYS A 91 -13.68 5.82 2.60
C CYS A 91 -13.00 5.81 1.23
N GLU A 92 -11.79 6.35 1.16
CA GLU A 92 -10.87 6.09 0.05
C GLU A 92 -10.32 4.67 0.16
N ILE A 93 -10.55 3.84 -0.86
CA ILE A 93 -10.12 2.43 -0.84
C ILE A 93 -9.05 2.20 -1.90
N TYR A 94 -7.90 1.71 -1.48
CA TYR A 94 -6.77 1.38 -2.35
C TYR A 94 -6.39 -0.09 -2.28
N ILE A 95 -6.16 -0.69 -3.44
CA ILE A 95 -5.50 -1.98 -3.59
C ILE A 95 -4.13 -1.75 -4.22
N VAL A 96 -3.09 -2.23 -3.54
CA VAL A 96 -1.68 -2.07 -3.94
C VAL A 96 -1.11 -3.43 -4.30
N LYS A 97 -0.65 -3.59 -5.54
CA LYS A 97 0.04 -4.80 -6.02
C LYS A 97 1.47 -4.48 -6.40
N GLU A 98 2.29 -5.51 -6.49
CA GLU A 98 3.71 -5.36 -6.85
C GLU A 98 3.88 -4.79 -8.25
N ASN A 99 3.12 -5.29 -9.21
CA ASN A 99 3.24 -4.91 -10.61
C ASN A 99 1.92 -4.98 -11.37
N TYR A 100 1.96 -4.54 -12.63
CA TYR A 100 0.78 -4.42 -13.48
C TYR A 100 0.12 -5.77 -13.76
N ARG A 101 0.91 -6.83 -13.98
CA ARG A 101 0.37 -8.18 -14.24
C ARG A 101 -0.49 -8.67 -13.07
N GLN A 102 -0.01 -8.52 -11.84
CA GLN A 102 -0.76 -8.88 -10.64
C GLN A 102 -1.99 -7.97 -10.44
N LEU A 103 -1.85 -6.66 -10.71
CA LEU A 103 -2.93 -5.69 -10.59
C LEU A 103 -4.07 -5.96 -11.58
N ASP A 104 -3.76 -6.17 -12.85
CA ASP A 104 -4.74 -6.43 -13.91
C ASP A 104 -5.48 -7.75 -13.66
N ALA A 105 -4.74 -8.82 -13.33
CA ALA A 105 -5.36 -10.11 -12.99
C ALA A 105 -6.31 -10.00 -11.79
N TYR A 106 -5.95 -9.22 -10.78
CA TYR A 106 -6.81 -8.96 -9.62
C TYR A 106 -8.03 -8.11 -10.00
N PHE A 107 -7.81 -7.02 -10.74
CA PHE A 107 -8.86 -6.11 -11.18
C PHE A 107 -9.91 -6.81 -12.04
N ARG A 108 -9.52 -7.66 -12.98
CA ARG A 108 -10.44 -8.46 -13.81
C ARG A 108 -11.36 -9.36 -12.98
N GLN A 109 -10.85 -9.93 -11.89
CA GLN A 109 -11.65 -10.73 -10.96
C GLN A 109 -12.57 -9.84 -10.12
N ALA A 110 -12.05 -8.72 -9.62
CA ALA A 110 -12.79 -7.77 -8.80
C ALA A 110 -13.96 -7.17 -9.58
N LYS A 111 -13.74 -6.76 -10.84
CA LYS A 111 -14.76 -6.19 -11.72
C LYS A 111 -16.00 -7.09 -11.90
N LYS A 112 -15.82 -8.41 -11.80
CA LYS A 112 -16.93 -9.38 -11.92
C LYS A 112 -17.70 -9.63 -10.61
N ARG A 113 -17.11 -9.28 -9.45
CA ARG A 113 -17.56 -9.79 -8.14
C ARG A 113 -17.75 -8.70 -7.07
N VAL A 114 -17.19 -7.52 -7.27
CA VAL A 114 -17.25 -6.39 -6.33
C VAL A 114 -18.34 -5.44 -6.78
N LYS A 115 -19.36 -5.24 -5.94
CA LYS A 115 -20.55 -4.44 -6.28
C LYS A 115 -20.26 -2.95 -6.47
N ARG A 116 -19.30 -2.42 -5.71
CA ARG A 116 -18.93 -0.99 -5.67
C ARG A 116 -17.49 -0.78 -6.15
N ILE A 117 -17.14 -1.44 -7.25
CA ILE A 117 -15.77 -1.48 -7.79
C ILE A 117 -15.28 -0.10 -8.25
N GLU A 118 -16.19 0.76 -8.70
CA GLU A 118 -15.95 2.15 -9.09
C GLU A 118 -15.34 3.00 -7.96
N ARG A 119 -15.52 2.57 -6.71
CA ARG A 119 -15.00 3.25 -5.52
C ARG A 119 -13.60 2.81 -5.13
N VAL A 120 -13.05 1.82 -5.81
CA VAL A 120 -11.75 1.20 -5.49
C VAL A 120 -10.70 1.70 -6.47
N ARG A 121 -9.58 2.20 -5.93
CA ARG A 121 -8.42 2.61 -6.70
C ARG A 121 -7.38 1.50 -6.68
N PHE A 122 -6.90 1.11 -7.85
CA PHE A 122 -5.92 0.05 -8.01
C PHE A 122 -4.60 0.69 -8.41
N ILE A 123 -3.52 0.37 -7.70
CA ILE A 123 -2.18 0.88 -8.02
C ILE A 123 -1.14 -0.23 -7.99
N CYS A 124 -0.08 -0.06 -8.77
CA CYS A 124 1.11 -0.90 -8.70
C CYS A 124 2.36 -0.13 -9.12
N PHE A 125 3.49 -0.83 -9.09
CA PHE A 125 4.81 -0.33 -9.45
C PHE A 125 5.29 -0.99 -10.76
N ASP A 126 6.45 -0.56 -11.24
CA ASP A 126 7.12 -1.16 -12.38
C ASP A 126 7.65 -2.57 -12.02
N ASP A 127 7.74 -3.43 -13.03
CA ASP A 127 8.23 -4.79 -12.86
C ASP A 127 9.63 -4.80 -12.22
N GLY A 128 9.83 -5.68 -11.24
CA GLY A 128 11.10 -5.82 -10.53
C GLY A 128 11.37 -4.78 -9.43
N PHE A 129 10.63 -3.66 -9.37
CA PHE A 129 10.87 -2.60 -8.37
C PHE A 129 10.74 -3.12 -6.93
N VAL A 130 9.64 -3.81 -6.61
CA VAL A 130 9.42 -4.37 -5.26
C VAL A 130 10.44 -5.48 -4.96
N ALA A 131 10.73 -6.34 -5.94
CA ALA A 131 11.71 -7.42 -5.76
C ALA A 131 13.13 -6.88 -5.48
N ALA A 132 13.51 -5.77 -6.12
CA ALA A 132 14.78 -5.10 -5.88
C ALA A 132 14.88 -4.59 -4.43
N LEU A 133 13.82 -3.96 -3.91
CA LEU A 133 13.76 -3.53 -2.51
C LEU A 133 13.81 -4.72 -1.53
N VAL A 134 13.10 -5.80 -1.83
CA VAL A 134 13.14 -7.04 -1.03
C VAL A 134 14.58 -7.59 -0.96
N SER A 135 15.31 -7.60 -2.08
CA SER A 135 16.69 -8.11 -2.12
C SER A 135 17.67 -7.34 -1.24
N ARG A 136 17.33 -6.11 -0.84
CA ARG A 136 18.13 -5.27 0.06
C ARG A 136 17.54 -5.16 1.46
N LEU A 137 16.43 -5.85 1.75
CA LEU A 137 15.73 -5.75 3.01
C LEU A 137 16.57 -6.34 4.15
N GLN A 138 16.80 -5.54 5.19
CA GLN A 138 17.51 -5.90 6.40
C GLN A 138 16.60 -5.75 7.61
N ARG A 139 17.01 -6.22 8.80
CA ARG A 139 16.21 -6.03 10.03
C ARG A 139 16.03 -4.57 10.42
N THR A 140 17.00 -3.72 10.08
CA THR A 140 16.95 -2.27 10.23
C THR A 140 17.36 -1.65 8.91
N ASN A 141 16.58 -0.69 8.42
CA ASN A 141 16.77 -0.09 7.10
C ASN A 141 16.71 1.43 7.19
N GLU A 142 17.44 2.10 6.31
CA GLU A 142 17.36 3.53 6.07
C GLU A 142 16.53 3.78 4.81
N VAL A 143 15.51 4.63 4.90
CA VAL A 143 14.56 4.86 3.80
C VAL A 143 14.26 6.34 3.62
N SER A 144 14.26 6.82 2.38
CA SER A 144 13.67 8.11 2.02
C SER A 144 12.70 7.94 0.86
N LEU A 145 11.70 8.82 0.76
CA LEU A 145 10.78 8.88 -0.38
C LEU A 145 10.79 10.28 -0.97
N ASN A 146 11.04 10.34 -2.27
CA ASN A 146 10.88 11.55 -3.08
C ASN A 146 9.85 11.29 -4.18
N GLN A 147 8.81 12.13 -4.24
CA GLN A 147 7.85 12.09 -5.35
C GLN A 147 8.48 12.78 -6.56
N LEU A 148 8.43 12.11 -7.71
CA LEU A 148 8.96 12.62 -8.97
C LEU A 148 7.83 12.74 -9.98
N GLN A 149 7.89 13.78 -10.80
CA GLN A 149 7.06 13.91 -11.99
C GLN A 149 7.95 13.61 -13.20
N LEU A 150 7.84 12.42 -13.77
CA LEU A 150 8.61 12.00 -14.93
C LEU A 150 7.68 11.93 -16.14
N VAL A 151 7.90 12.79 -17.14
CA VAL A 151 7.21 12.79 -18.46
C VAL A 151 5.71 12.42 -18.36
N GLY A 152 4.93 13.25 -17.66
CA GLY A 152 3.48 13.06 -17.52
C GLY A 152 3.02 11.89 -16.61
N LYS A 153 3.94 11.09 -16.06
CA LYS A 153 3.66 10.01 -15.11
C LYS A 153 4.04 10.41 -13.69
N LYS A 154 3.18 10.05 -12.72
CA LYS A 154 3.54 10.11 -11.31
C LYS A 154 4.51 8.96 -11.02
N SER A 155 5.68 9.29 -10.51
CA SER A 155 6.71 8.33 -10.15
C SER A 155 7.19 8.57 -8.72
N ILE A 156 7.82 7.55 -8.16
CA ILE A 156 8.51 7.65 -6.88
C ILE A 156 9.97 7.27 -7.06
N MET A 157 10.82 7.97 -6.30
CA MET A 157 12.18 7.53 -6.02
C MET A 157 12.26 7.18 -4.54
N VAL A 158 12.70 5.96 -4.26
CA VAL A 158 12.97 5.47 -2.91
C VAL A 158 14.47 5.33 -2.78
N THR A 159 15.08 6.06 -1.85
CA THR A 159 16.42 5.72 -1.40
C THR A 159 16.28 4.66 -0.31
N PHE A 160 16.82 3.47 -0.52
CA PHE A 160 16.72 2.33 0.38
C PHE A 160 18.12 1.80 0.68
N ASN A 161 18.53 1.86 1.94
CA ASN A 161 19.86 1.43 2.41
C ASN A 161 21.03 2.00 1.58
N GLY A 162 20.91 3.28 1.18
CA GLY A 162 21.94 4.02 0.43
C GLY A 162 21.83 3.93 -1.09
N GLU A 163 20.90 3.14 -1.64
CA GLU A 163 20.71 2.98 -3.09
C GLU A 163 19.38 3.58 -3.55
N ASN A 164 19.34 4.11 -4.77
CA ASN A 164 18.14 4.75 -5.32
C ASN A 164 17.39 3.81 -6.26
N TYR A 165 16.09 3.69 -6.03
CA TYR A 165 15.16 2.89 -6.81
C TYR A 165 14.05 3.79 -7.33
N VAL A 166 13.74 3.71 -8.62
CA VAL A 166 12.69 4.52 -9.25
C VAL A 166 11.62 3.61 -9.83
N SER A 167 10.36 4.03 -9.69
CA SER A 167 9.22 3.37 -10.31
C SER A 167 8.16 4.39 -10.69
N ALA A 168 7.55 4.21 -11.86
CA ALA A 168 6.25 4.80 -12.15
C ALA A 168 5.18 4.20 -11.24
N ILE A 169 4.17 4.99 -10.88
CA ILE A 169 2.96 4.49 -10.22
C ILE A 169 1.91 4.30 -11.30
N GLN A 170 1.63 3.05 -11.61
CA GLN A 170 0.60 2.68 -12.57
C GLN A 170 -0.73 2.55 -11.83
N LYS A 171 -1.83 2.92 -12.49
CA LYS A 171 -3.16 2.94 -11.88
C LYS A 171 -4.20 2.33 -12.81
N ILE A 172 -5.16 1.62 -12.22
CA ILE A 172 -6.42 1.26 -12.88
C ILE A 172 -7.54 1.94 -12.09
N SER A 173 -8.33 2.76 -12.79
CA SER A 173 -9.56 3.36 -12.27
C SER A 173 -10.67 3.14 -13.28
N LEU A 174 -11.85 2.78 -12.79
CA LEU A 174 -13.07 2.89 -13.58
C LEU A 174 -13.44 4.38 -13.59
N ILE A 175 -13.54 4.95 -14.79
CA ILE A 175 -13.99 6.32 -15.02
C ILE A 175 -15.41 6.46 -14.47
#